data_AF-A0A383B2W2-F1
#
_entry.id   AF-A0A383B2W2-F1
#
_cell.length_a   1.000
_cell.length_b   1.000
_cell.length_c   1.000
_cell.angle_alpha   90.00
_cell.angle_beta   90.00
_cell.angle_gamma   90.00
#
_symmetry.space_group_name_H-M   'P 1'
#
loop_
_entity.id
_entity.type
_entity.pdbx_description
1 polymer ?
#
loop_
_entity_poly.entity_id
_entity_poly.type
_entity_poly.pdbx_seq_one_letter_code
_entity_poly.pdbx_strand_id
1 'polypeptide(L)'
;RLPFNHWVERLVPFLVTRQLYAGAGKVGTELNDDRSFSGLQLAQRSDFIKTVLSIETMTQRPIINTRDEPHATQDKYRRLHLILGDANMSPYATALKIGTTRLVLTLIGEDKLEQPLVLENPVDDIKAISRDHTGAITLRRTNGKMITSLEIQELYLDAAGKNLSGQCKEWDWIIREWARTLDELKHSPDMLSDRIDWAIKKDIFTRFTESEGVGWDDPWVKSLDLEYHNLDPERGLYRGLEQAGGVY
;
A
#
# COMPACT_ATOMS: atom_id res chain seq x y z
N ARG A 1 -25.64 -4.94 10.91
CA ARG A 1 -25.15 -4.94 9.50
C ARG A 1 -25.02 -3.48 9.08
N LEU A 2 -23.80 -2.97 8.93
CA LEU A 2 -23.60 -1.58 8.52
C LEU A 2 -23.88 -1.42 7.01
N PRO A 3 -24.39 -0.27 6.55
CA PRO A 3 -24.62 -0.01 5.12
C PRO A 3 -23.31 -0.10 4.31
N PHE A 4 -23.38 -0.51 3.04
CA PHE A 4 -22.18 -0.65 2.20
C PHE A 4 -21.40 0.66 2.07
N ASN A 5 -22.08 1.80 1.89
CA ASN A 5 -21.43 3.11 1.82
C ASN A 5 -20.65 3.46 3.09
N HIS A 6 -21.11 3.02 4.26
CA HIS A 6 -20.40 3.22 5.52
C HIS A 6 -19.02 2.53 5.50
N TRP A 7 -18.92 1.35 4.89
CA TRP A 7 -17.64 0.66 4.66
C TRP A 7 -16.78 1.38 3.63
N VAL A 8 -17.37 1.80 2.50
CA VAL A 8 -16.65 2.48 1.41
C VAL A 8 -15.98 3.76 1.91
N GLU A 9 -16.73 4.64 2.56
CA GLU A 9 -16.24 5.93 3.06
C GLU A 9 -15.06 5.77 4.03
N ARG A 10 -15.03 4.68 4.80
CA ARG A 10 -13.99 4.41 5.81
C ARG A 10 -12.86 3.54 5.29
N LEU A 11 -13.04 2.79 4.20
CA LEU A 11 -12.00 1.95 3.62
C LEU A 11 -11.17 2.69 2.57
N VAL A 12 -11.79 3.53 1.74
CA VAL A 12 -11.11 4.17 0.61
C VAL A 12 -9.86 4.95 1.04
N PRO A 13 -9.89 5.83 2.07
CA PRO A 13 -8.71 6.59 2.44
C PRO A 13 -7.58 5.71 2.98
N PHE A 14 -7.92 4.70 3.79
CA PHE A 14 -6.96 3.71 4.26
C PHE A 14 -6.30 2.97 3.10
N LEU A 15 -7.10 2.46 2.15
CA LEU A 15 -6.60 1.67 1.04
C LEU A 15 -5.71 2.50 0.09
N VAL A 16 -6.09 3.75 -0.18
CA VAL A 16 -5.33 4.69 -1.02
C VAL A 16 -3.95 5.01 -0.44
N THR A 17 -3.82 5.10 0.88
CA THR A 17 -2.55 5.46 1.56
C THR A 17 -1.76 4.25 2.09
N ARG A 18 -2.34 3.04 2.12
CA ARG A 18 -1.63 1.82 2.59
C ARG A 18 -0.39 1.48 1.76
N GLN A 19 -0.33 1.96 0.50
CA GLN A 19 0.83 1.74 -0.38
C GLN A 19 2.15 2.32 0.16
N LEU A 20 2.09 3.23 1.14
CA LEU A 20 3.27 3.74 1.87
C LEU A 20 4.12 2.62 2.47
N TYR A 21 3.53 1.49 2.85
CA TYR A 21 4.26 0.31 3.36
C TYR A 21 3.87 -1.00 2.68
N ALA A 22 2.74 -1.06 1.96
CA ALA A 22 2.30 -2.26 1.26
C ALA A 22 2.64 -2.26 -0.24
N GLY A 23 3.21 -1.17 -0.76
CA GLY A 23 3.63 -1.06 -2.15
C GLY A 23 4.84 -1.95 -2.44
N ALA A 24 4.83 -2.61 -3.59
CA ALA A 24 5.88 -3.51 -4.00
C ALA A 24 6.98 -2.85 -4.83
N GLY A 25 6.86 -1.56 -5.15
CA GLY A 25 7.80 -0.82 -6.00
C GLY A 25 7.57 -1.06 -7.49
N LYS A 26 7.69 -0.02 -8.32
CA LYS A 26 7.68 -0.13 -9.80
C LYS A 26 8.57 0.91 -10.46
N VAL A 27 9.43 0.48 -11.37
CA VAL A 27 10.24 1.41 -12.16
C VAL A 27 9.41 1.98 -13.31
N GLY A 28 9.42 3.30 -13.44
CA GLY A 28 8.67 4.01 -14.48
C GLY A 28 7.16 4.10 -14.20
N THR A 29 6.38 4.31 -15.26
CA THR A 29 4.96 4.71 -15.21
C THR A 29 4.18 4.08 -16.36
N GLU A 30 2.89 3.84 -16.13
CA GLU A 30 1.95 3.31 -17.14
C GLU A 30 0.97 4.38 -17.64
N LEU A 31 1.11 5.61 -17.15
CA LEU A 31 0.32 6.73 -17.64
C LEU A 31 0.87 7.18 -18.99
N ASN A 32 0.12 6.89 -20.05
CA ASN A 32 0.49 7.22 -21.43
C ASN A 32 0.84 8.71 -21.64
N ASP A 33 0.19 9.59 -20.89
CA ASP A 33 0.32 11.06 -21.01
C ASP A 33 1.50 11.63 -20.21
N ASP A 34 2.14 10.80 -19.38
CA ASP A 34 3.26 11.21 -18.53
C ASP A 34 4.41 10.22 -18.69
N ARG A 35 5.03 10.23 -19.87
CA ARG A 35 6.24 9.44 -20.14
C ARG A 35 7.50 10.05 -19.53
N SER A 36 7.39 11.21 -18.88
CA SER A 36 8.54 11.93 -18.30
C SER A 36 8.95 11.44 -16.92
N PHE A 37 8.07 10.72 -16.21
CA PHE A 37 8.44 10.16 -14.92
C PHE A 37 9.53 9.10 -15.08
N SER A 38 10.69 9.37 -14.50
CA SER A 38 11.82 8.45 -14.38
C SER A 38 12.15 8.28 -12.91
N GLY A 39 12.05 7.05 -12.41
CA GLY A 39 12.22 6.73 -11.00
C GLY A 39 11.43 5.50 -10.58
N LEU A 40 11.41 5.26 -9.27
CA LEU A 40 10.61 4.23 -8.63
C LEU A 40 9.28 4.83 -8.15
N GLN A 41 8.18 4.13 -8.38
CA GLN A 41 6.91 4.35 -7.70
C GLN A 41 6.77 3.38 -6.53
N LEU A 42 6.03 3.74 -5.48
CA LEU A 42 5.71 2.89 -4.35
C LEU A 42 4.96 1.62 -4.76
N ALA A 43 3.99 1.73 -5.68
CA ALA A 43 3.11 0.62 -6.02
C ALA A 43 3.01 0.34 -7.52
N GLN A 44 2.90 -0.95 -7.85
CA GLN A 44 2.76 -1.43 -9.23
C GLN A 44 1.37 -1.20 -9.80
N ARG A 45 0.35 -1.13 -8.92
CA ARG A 45 -1.06 -1.13 -9.31
C ARG A 45 -1.68 0.26 -9.44
N SER A 46 -1.09 1.29 -8.85
CA SER A 46 -1.69 2.63 -8.71
C SER A 46 -2.08 3.28 -10.04
N ASP A 47 -1.22 3.25 -11.06
CA ASP A 47 -1.49 3.84 -12.38
C ASP A 47 -2.69 3.20 -13.12
N PHE A 48 -3.02 1.95 -12.77
CA PHE A 48 -4.10 1.20 -13.39
C PHE A 48 -5.47 1.44 -12.75
N ILE A 49 -5.53 2.12 -11.60
CA ILE A 49 -6.81 2.42 -10.92
C ILE A 49 -7.53 3.56 -11.65
N LYS A 50 -8.81 3.35 -11.94
CA LYS A 50 -9.63 4.29 -12.73
C LYS A 50 -10.91 4.75 -12.03
N THR A 51 -11.41 3.98 -11.06
CA THR A 51 -12.68 4.28 -10.39
C THR A 51 -12.59 4.02 -8.88
N VAL A 52 -13.54 4.55 -8.11
CA VAL A 52 -13.66 4.22 -6.67
C VAL A 52 -14.37 2.88 -6.49
N LEU A 53 -15.47 2.68 -7.22
CA LEU A 53 -16.33 1.51 -7.17
C LEU A 53 -16.58 0.99 -8.58
N SER A 54 -16.44 -0.33 -8.76
CA SER A 54 -16.77 -1.04 -9.99
C SER A 54 -16.81 -2.54 -9.71
N ILE A 55 -17.48 -3.31 -10.57
CA ILE A 55 -17.40 -4.78 -10.55
C ILE A 55 -16.23 -5.31 -11.38
N GLU A 56 -15.67 -4.47 -12.27
CA GLU A 56 -14.62 -4.87 -13.21
C GLU A 56 -13.26 -5.07 -12.55
N THR A 57 -12.48 -5.99 -13.13
CA THR A 57 -11.10 -6.28 -12.69
C THR A 57 -10.04 -6.00 -13.77
N MET A 58 -10.47 -5.78 -15.02
CA MET A 58 -9.57 -5.70 -16.18
C MET A 58 -9.43 -4.28 -16.73
N THR A 59 -10.52 -3.54 -16.95
CA THR A 59 -10.48 -2.22 -17.60
C THR A 59 -10.76 -1.08 -16.63
N GLN A 60 -11.95 -1.07 -16.01
CA GLN A 60 -12.36 -0.03 -15.04
C GLN A 60 -12.01 -0.42 -13.61
N ARG A 61 -10.72 -0.72 -13.36
CA ARG A 61 -10.23 -1.23 -12.07
C ARG A 61 -10.55 -0.26 -10.93
N PRO A 62 -11.33 -0.68 -9.91
CA PRO A 62 -11.71 0.17 -8.80
C PRO A 62 -10.75 0.04 -7.61
N ILE A 63 -10.84 1.03 -6.71
CA ILE A 63 -10.29 0.91 -5.34
C ILE A 63 -11.03 -0.20 -4.57
N ILE A 64 -12.36 -0.19 -4.59
CA ILE A 64 -13.20 -1.24 -3.99
C ILE A 64 -13.99 -1.96 -5.08
N ASN A 65 -13.75 -3.27 -5.22
CA ASN A 65 -14.53 -4.08 -6.14
C ASN A 65 -15.88 -4.45 -5.51
N THR A 66 -16.96 -4.28 -6.27
CA THR A 66 -18.34 -4.46 -5.80
C THR A 66 -18.93 -5.83 -6.10
N ARG A 67 -18.11 -6.81 -6.54
CA ARG A 67 -18.55 -8.18 -6.78
C ARG A 67 -19.11 -8.80 -5.50
N ASP A 68 -20.40 -9.13 -5.51
CA ASP A 68 -21.12 -9.68 -4.35
C ASP A 68 -21.37 -11.18 -4.52
N GLU A 69 -20.30 -11.96 -4.54
CA GLU A 69 -20.31 -13.42 -4.57
C GLU A 69 -19.74 -13.94 -3.24
N PRO A 70 -20.57 -14.12 -2.18
CA PRO A 70 -20.07 -14.31 -0.82
C PRO A 70 -19.41 -15.68 -0.58
N HIS A 71 -19.75 -16.71 -1.38
CA HIS A 71 -19.38 -18.12 -1.15
C HIS A 71 -19.70 -18.60 0.29
N ALA A 72 -20.73 -18.01 0.89
CA ALA A 72 -21.24 -18.25 2.23
C ALA A 72 -22.73 -17.86 2.25
N THR A 73 -23.41 -18.00 3.40
CA THR A 73 -24.82 -17.61 3.53
C THR A 73 -25.01 -16.11 3.27
N GLN A 74 -25.75 -15.76 2.20
CA GLN A 74 -25.82 -14.42 1.61
C GLN A 74 -26.43 -13.34 2.53
N ASP A 75 -27.33 -13.74 3.42
CA ASP A 75 -27.97 -12.88 4.41
C ASP A 75 -27.04 -12.54 5.58
N LYS A 76 -26.07 -13.42 5.89
CA LYS A 76 -25.13 -13.28 7.01
C LYS A 76 -23.79 -12.67 6.60
N TYR A 77 -23.26 -13.04 5.44
CA TYR A 77 -21.89 -12.72 5.05
C TYR A 77 -21.81 -11.93 3.74
N ARG A 78 -20.74 -11.14 3.63
CA ARG A 78 -20.30 -10.51 2.39
C ARG A 78 -18.82 -10.83 2.20
N ARG A 79 -18.39 -11.01 0.96
CA ARG A 79 -16.98 -11.16 0.62
C ARG A 79 -16.45 -9.84 0.07
N LEU A 80 -15.65 -9.13 0.85
CA LEU A 80 -14.94 -7.94 0.37
C LEU A 80 -13.81 -8.38 -0.58
N HIS A 81 -13.86 -7.93 -1.84
CA HIS A 81 -12.86 -8.24 -2.84
C HIS A 81 -12.00 -7.01 -3.13
N LEU A 82 -10.70 -7.09 -2.80
CA LEU A 82 -9.75 -5.99 -3.00
C LEU A 82 -8.72 -6.38 -4.06
N ILE A 83 -8.52 -5.51 -5.06
CA ILE A 83 -7.64 -5.77 -6.21
C ILE A 83 -6.53 -4.72 -6.40
N LEU A 84 -6.49 -3.73 -5.51
CA LEU A 84 -5.54 -2.61 -5.58
C LEU A 84 -4.15 -2.95 -4.99
N GLY A 85 -4.06 -4.00 -4.16
CA GLY A 85 -2.82 -4.34 -3.45
C GLY A 85 -1.83 -5.04 -4.38
N ASP A 86 -0.55 -4.72 -4.21
CA ASP A 86 0.52 -5.39 -4.93
C ASP A 86 0.77 -6.80 -4.38
N ALA A 87 1.48 -7.61 -5.17
CA ALA A 87 2.13 -8.82 -4.68
C ALA A 87 3.44 -8.41 -3.99
N ASN A 88 3.66 -8.90 -2.77
CA ASN A 88 4.83 -8.57 -1.96
C ASN A 88 5.73 -9.80 -1.88
N MET A 89 7.04 -9.61 -2.04
CA MET A 89 8.03 -10.67 -1.78
C MET A 89 8.31 -10.73 -0.27
N SER A 90 8.36 -9.57 0.38
CA SER A 90 8.53 -9.46 1.82
C SER A 90 7.37 -10.07 2.62
N PRO A 91 7.64 -11.04 3.52
CA PRO A 91 6.64 -11.55 4.43
C PRO A 91 6.19 -10.48 5.44
N TYR A 92 7.09 -9.55 5.82
CA TYR A 92 6.77 -8.43 6.70
C TYR A 92 5.77 -7.47 6.04
N ALA A 93 6.00 -7.06 4.79
CA ALA A 93 5.08 -6.20 4.05
C ALA A 93 3.72 -6.90 3.84
N THR A 94 3.72 -8.21 3.58
CA THR A 94 2.50 -9.01 3.51
C THR A 94 1.73 -9.03 4.83
N ALA A 95 2.44 -9.25 5.96
CA ALA A 95 1.84 -9.28 7.28
C ALA A 95 1.21 -7.94 7.65
N LEU A 96 1.89 -6.82 7.38
CA LEU A 96 1.31 -5.48 7.57
C LEU A 96 0.11 -5.25 6.64
N LYS A 97 0.25 -5.54 5.34
CA LYS A 97 -0.83 -5.36 4.35
C LYS A 97 -2.13 -6.03 4.78
N ILE A 98 -2.06 -7.27 5.24
CA ILE A 98 -3.23 -8.04 5.67
C ILE A 98 -3.67 -7.66 7.09
N GLY A 99 -2.71 -7.56 8.01
CA GLY A 99 -2.94 -7.29 9.42
C GLY A 99 -3.61 -5.94 9.66
N THR A 100 -3.06 -4.85 9.10
CA THR A 100 -3.65 -3.50 9.29
C THR A 100 -5.04 -3.42 8.66
N THR A 101 -5.25 -4.10 7.53
CA THR A 101 -6.59 -4.20 6.90
C THR A 101 -7.58 -4.91 7.80
N ARG A 102 -7.18 -6.01 8.45
CA ARG A 102 -8.02 -6.72 9.41
C ARG A 102 -8.42 -5.79 10.56
N LEU A 103 -7.47 -5.05 11.14
CA LEU A 103 -7.75 -4.11 12.23
C LEU A 103 -8.72 -3.01 11.79
N VAL A 104 -8.51 -2.41 10.62
CA VAL A 104 -9.40 -1.37 10.08
C VAL A 104 -10.81 -1.92 9.81
N LEU A 105 -10.92 -3.14 9.28
CA LEU A 105 -12.23 -3.79 9.09
C LEU A 105 -12.93 -4.04 10.43
N THR A 106 -12.21 -4.44 11.47
CA THR A 106 -12.76 -4.56 12.84
C THR A 106 -13.26 -3.21 13.36
N LEU A 107 -12.44 -2.15 13.25
CA LEU A 107 -12.82 -0.80 13.70
C LEU A 107 -14.08 -0.30 13.00
N ILE A 108 -14.20 -0.54 11.69
CA ILE A 108 -15.41 -0.18 10.93
C ILE A 108 -16.59 -1.03 11.39
N GLY A 109 -16.41 -2.35 11.51
CA GLY A 109 -17.46 -3.28 11.90
C GLY A 109 -18.05 -3.02 13.29
N GLU A 110 -17.23 -2.50 14.20
CA GLU A 110 -17.58 -2.10 15.56
C GLU A 110 -17.97 -0.62 15.70
N ASP A 111 -18.06 0.11 14.59
CA ASP A 111 -18.40 1.54 14.53
C ASP A 111 -17.49 2.42 15.42
N LYS A 112 -16.18 2.09 15.46
CA LYS A 112 -15.15 2.80 16.24
C LYS A 112 -14.44 3.91 15.48
N LEU A 113 -14.84 4.15 14.23
CA LEU A 113 -14.37 5.27 13.39
C LEU A 113 -15.46 6.35 13.32
N GLU A 114 -15.49 7.19 14.35
CA GLU A 114 -16.60 8.13 14.62
C GLU A 114 -16.81 9.17 13.51
N GLN A 115 -15.75 9.71 12.91
CA GLN A 115 -15.85 10.69 11.82
C GLN A 115 -15.27 10.14 10.53
N PRO A 116 -16.05 10.06 9.43
CA PRO A 116 -15.52 9.61 8.16
C PRO A 116 -14.54 10.64 7.60
N LEU A 117 -13.33 10.17 7.28
CA LEU A 117 -12.41 10.91 6.43
C LEU A 117 -12.77 10.57 4.99
N VAL A 118 -13.24 11.54 4.20
CA VAL A 118 -13.60 11.30 2.80
C VAL A 118 -12.72 12.16 1.90
N LEU A 119 -11.99 11.49 1.01
CA LEU A 119 -11.14 12.13 0.00
C LEU A 119 -11.99 12.63 -1.17
N GLU A 120 -11.61 13.78 -1.73
CA GLU A 120 -12.31 14.37 -2.87
C GLU A 120 -12.01 13.60 -4.17
N ASN A 121 -10.74 13.26 -4.43
CA ASN A 121 -10.29 12.66 -5.69
C ASN A 121 -9.40 11.41 -5.47
N PRO A 122 -9.91 10.36 -4.79
CA PRO A 122 -9.10 9.21 -4.37
C PRO A 122 -8.42 8.44 -5.53
N VAL A 123 -8.95 8.52 -6.75
CA VAL A 123 -8.36 7.89 -7.95
C VAL A 123 -7.11 8.62 -8.43
N ASP A 124 -7.03 9.93 -8.22
CA ASP A 124 -5.83 10.70 -8.57
C ASP A 124 -4.86 10.75 -7.39
N ASP A 125 -5.40 10.82 -6.17
CA ASP A 125 -4.62 10.73 -4.93
C ASP A 125 -3.76 9.45 -4.89
N ILE A 126 -4.32 8.28 -5.24
CA ILE A 126 -3.55 7.02 -5.23
C ILE A 126 -2.34 7.03 -6.18
N LYS A 127 -2.44 7.73 -7.32
CA LYS A 127 -1.35 7.85 -8.29
C LYS A 127 -0.31 8.85 -7.81
N ALA A 128 -0.76 9.98 -7.23
CA ALA A 128 0.12 10.99 -6.66
C ALA A 128 0.95 10.43 -5.50
N ILE A 129 0.32 9.70 -4.58
CA ILE A 129 0.99 9.03 -3.46
C ILE A 129 2.01 8.01 -3.96
N SER A 130 1.68 7.26 -5.01
CA SER A 130 2.59 6.25 -5.57
C SER A 130 3.93 6.84 -6.02
N ARG A 131 4.02 8.14 -6.28
CA ARG A 131 5.25 8.81 -6.71
C ARG A 131 5.98 9.54 -5.58
N ASP A 132 5.42 9.54 -4.38
CA ASP A 132 5.99 10.20 -3.21
C ASP A 132 6.45 9.18 -2.17
N HIS A 133 7.76 9.14 -1.93
CA HIS A 133 8.37 8.25 -0.94
C HIS A 133 8.39 8.82 0.48
N THR A 134 7.87 10.03 0.69
CA THR A 134 7.92 10.73 1.99
C THR A 134 6.61 10.62 2.78
N GLY A 135 5.50 10.33 2.11
CA GLY A 135 4.16 10.36 2.70
C GLY A 135 3.60 11.78 2.90
N ALA A 136 4.32 12.82 2.44
CA ALA A 136 3.95 14.22 2.63
C ALA A 136 2.96 14.76 1.59
N ILE A 137 2.64 13.98 0.54
CA ILE A 137 1.62 14.39 -0.44
C ILE A 137 0.33 14.77 0.27
N THR A 138 -0.13 15.99 0.01
CA THR A 138 -1.31 16.57 0.65
C THR A 138 -2.54 16.33 -0.21
N LEU A 139 -3.55 15.70 0.38
CA LEU A 139 -4.80 15.29 -0.25
C LEU A 139 -5.93 16.20 0.19
N ARG A 140 -6.87 16.47 -0.73
CA ARG A 140 -8.05 17.29 -0.45
C ARG A 140 -9.19 16.41 0.05
N ARG A 141 -9.81 16.83 1.15
CA ARG A 141 -11.02 16.22 1.70
C ARG A 141 -12.26 16.91 1.16
N THR A 142 -13.39 16.21 1.14
CA THR A 142 -14.69 16.76 0.69
C THR A 142 -15.18 17.96 1.50
N ASN A 143 -14.67 18.16 2.72
CA ASN A 143 -14.96 19.33 3.56
C ASN A 143 -14.00 20.52 3.31
N GLY A 144 -13.17 20.47 2.27
CA GLY A 144 -12.20 21.50 1.89
C GLY A 144 -10.92 21.51 2.72
N LYS A 145 -10.81 20.69 3.78
CA LYS A 145 -9.57 20.56 4.55
C LYS A 145 -8.54 19.71 3.79
N MET A 146 -7.27 19.97 4.08
CA MET A 146 -6.15 19.21 3.55
C MET A 146 -5.66 18.19 4.60
N ILE A 147 -5.10 17.07 4.16
CA ILE A 147 -4.45 16.08 5.02
C ILE A 147 -3.37 15.34 4.22
N THR A 148 -2.23 15.04 4.82
CA THR A 148 -1.18 14.26 4.17
C THR A 148 -1.51 12.77 4.13
N SER A 149 -0.90 12.05 3.19
CA SER A 149 -1.07 10.59 3.09
C SER A 149 -0.59 9.84 4.34
N LEU A 150 0.47 10.34 4.99
CA LEU A 150 0.98 9.81 6.26
C LEU A 150 0.01 10.06 7.42
N GLU A 151 -0.50 11.29 7.57
CA GLU A 151 -1.47 11.63 8.64
C GLU A 151 -2.74 10.77 8.54
N ILE A 152 -3.18 10.40 7.34
CA ILE A 152 -4.30 9.46 7.17
C ILE A 152 -3.97 8.12 7.84
N GLN A 153 -2.80 7.54 7.59
CA GLN A 153 -2.41 6.27 8.20
C GLN A 153 -2.22 6.40 9.71
N GLU A 154 -1.63 7.50 10.21
CA GLU A 154 -1.51 7.81 11.64
C GLU A 154 -2.89 7.84 12.33
N LEU A 155 -3.91 8.44 11.70
CA LEU A 155 -5.28 8.45 12.24
C LEU A 155 -5.90 7.05 12.40
N TYR A 156 -5.68 6.14 11.44
CA TYR A 156 -6.17 4.76 11.58
C TYR A 156 -5.36 3.98 12.62
N LEU A 157 -4.06 4.21 12.70
CA LEU A 157 -3.19 3.61 13.71
C LEU A 157 -3.62 4.03 15.12
N ASP A 158 -3.88 5.32 15.34
CA ASP A 158 -4.37 5.85 16.61
C ASP A 158 -5.71 5.20 17.02
N ALA A 159 -6.63 5.06 16.07
CA ALA A 159 -7.90 4.38 16.31
C ALA A 159 -7.71 2.89 16.65
N ALA A 160 -6.79 2.20 15.98
CA ALA A 160 -6.44 0.81 16.27
C ALA A 160 -5.80 0.67 17.66
N GLY A 161 -4.84 1.52 17.99
CA GLY A 161 -4.19 1.55 19.31
C GLY A 161 -5.18 1.81 20.43
N LYS A 162 -6.07 2.79 20.27
CA LYS A 162 -7.09 3.15 21.27
C LYS A 162 -8.10 2.03 21.55
N ASN A 163 -8.54 1.31 20.52
CA ASN A 163 -9.69 0.40 20.63
C ASN A 163 -9.30 -1.08 20.66
N LEU A 164 -8.17 -1.46 20.06
CA LEU A 164 -7.82 -2.87 19.79
C LEU A 164 -6.54 -3.34 20.50
N SER A 165 -5.75 -2.43 21.07
CA SER A 165 -4.55 -2.77 21.84
C SER A 165 -4.89 -3.59 23.09
N GLY A 166 -4.08 -4.60 23.38
CA GLY A 166 -4.24 -5.51 24.52
C GLY A 166 -5.27 -6.63 24.30
N GLN A 167 -5.94 -6.69 23.15
CA GLN A 167 -6.92 -7.75 22.87
C GLN A 167 -6.25 -9.10 22.55
N CYS A 168 -5.18 -9.11 21.75
CA CYS A 168 -4.36 -10.30 21.54
C CYS A 168 -2.96 -9.98 21.01
N LYS A 169 -2.02 -10.91 21.21
CA LYS A 169 -0.61 -10.76 20.82
C LYS A 169 -0.40 -10.46 19.33
N GLU A 170 -1.23 -11.03 18.46
CA GLU A 170 -1.15 -10.79 17.01
C GLU A 170 -1.47 -9.34 16.68
N TRP A 171 -2.55 -8.80 17.25
CA TRP A 171 -2.98 -7.43 17.00
C TRP A 171 -2.00 -6.42 17.58
N ASP A 172 -1.49 -6.70 18.78
CA ASP A 172 -0.47 -5.87 19.43
C ASP A 172 0.83 -5.83 18.62
N TRP A 173 1.20 -6.94 17.98
CA TRP A 173 2.33 -6.99 17.06
C TRP A 173 2.06 -6.12 15.82
N ILE A 174 0.89 -6.27 15.17
CA ILE A 174 0.53 -5.48 13.99
C ILE A 174 0.52 -3.97 14.30
N ILE A 175 -0.08 -3.55 15.42
CA ILE A 175 -0.15 -2.15 15.81
C ILE A 175 1.25 -1.58 16.04
N ARG A 176 2.11 -2.31 16.76
CA ARG A 176 3.49 -1.87 17.02
C ARG A 176 4.31 -1.76 15.73
N GLU A 177 4.25 -2.78 14.88
CA GLU A 177 5.01 -2.79 13.62
C GLU A 177 4.50 -1.76 12.61
N TRP A 178 3.19 -1.51 12.60
CA TRP A 178 2.61 -0.42 11.81
C TRP A 178 3.09 0.94 12.32
N ALA A 179 3.06 1.18 13.64
CA ALA A 179 3.59 2.41 14.24
C ALA A 179 5.06 2.63 13.92
N ARG A 180 5.87 1.59 14.11
CA ARG A 180 7.31 1.61 13.79
C ARG A 180 7.55 1.96 12.31
N THR A 181 6.83 1.31 11.40
CA THR A 181 6.99 1.53 9.96
C THR A 181 6.62 2.96 9.55
N LEU A 182 5.54 3.53 10.10
CA LEU A 182 5.17 4.93 9.82
C LEU A 182 6.17 5.93 10.40
N ASP A 183 6.70 5.66 11.61
CA ASP A 183 7.72 6.50 12.24
C ASP A 183 9.04 6.50 11.45
N GLU A 184 9.49 5.33 11.02
CA GLU A 184 10.69 5.18 10.18
C GLU A 184 10.47 5.81 8.80
N LEU A 185 9.30 5.66 8.18
CA LEU A 185 8.99 6.36 6.93
C LEU A 185 9.17 7.88 7.06
N LYS A 186 8.76 8.44 8.19
CA LYS A 186 8.82 9.89 8.47
C LYS A 186 10.23 10.38 8.78
N HIS A 187 11.00 9.62 9.56
CA HIS A 187 12.24 10.10 10.16
C HIS A 187 13.50 9.41 9.62
N SER A 188 13.39 8.19 9.11
CA SER A 188 14.53 7.35 8.71
C SER A 188 14.13 6.33 7.63
N PRO A 189 13.68 6.79 6.45
CA PRO A 189 13.08 5.91 5.44
C PRO A 189 14.04 4.82 4.93
N ASP A 190 15.35 5.04 5.01
CA ASP A 190 16.37 4.05 4.65
C ASP A 190 16.30 2.79 5.54
N MET A 191 15.78 2.91 6.77
CA MET A 191 15.58 1.78 7.70
C MET A 191 14.48 0.82 7.25
N LEU A 192 13.69 1.17 6.23
CA LEU A 192 12.64 0.31 5.66
C LEU A 192 13.21 -0.70 4.64
N SER A 193 14.44 -0.48 4.17
CA SER A 193 15.09 -1.25 3.09
C SER A 193 15.44 -2.70 3.44
N ASP A 194 15.17 -3.14 4.66
CA ASP A 194 15.32 -4.52 5.10
C ASP A 194 13.99 -5.31 5.12
N ARG A 195 12.83 -4.66 4.91
CA ARG A 195 11.51 -5.30 5.08
C ARG A 195 10.37 -4.76 4.23
N ILE A 196 10.48 -3.58 3.64
CA ILE A 196 9.44 -3.01 2.77
C ILE A 196 9.89 -3.10 1.31
N ASP A 197 9.13 -3.80 0.47
CA ASP A 197 9.55 -4.16 -0.90
C ASP A 197 9.98 -2.95 -1.75
N TRP A 198 9.20 -1.87 -1.76
CA TRP A 198 9.58 -0.67 -2.52
C TRP A 198 10.87 -0.05 -1.98
N ALA A 199 11.09 -0.08 -0.67
CA ALA A 199 12.30 0.49 -0.05
C ALA A 199 13.53 -0.39 -0.31
N ILE A 200 13.37 -1.72 -0.25
CA ILE A 200 14.41 -2.70 -0.63
C ILE A 200 14.87 -2.42 -2.07
N LYS A 201 13.91 -2.33 -3.01
CA LYS A 201 14.23 -2.04 -4.41
C LYS A 201 14.85 -0.66 -4.60
N LYS A 202 14.36 0.35 -3.88
CA LYS A 202 14.93 1.70 -3.95
C LYS A 202 16.41 1.68 -3.56
N ASP A 203 16.79 1.03 -2.47
CA ASP A 203 18.20 0.92 -2.05
C ASP A 203 19.06 0.25 -3.14
N ILE A 204 18.68 -0.95 -3.55
CA ILE A 204 19.50 -1.76 -4.47
C ILE A 204 19.62 -1.11 -5.84
N PHE A 205 18.53 -0.53 -6.35
CA PHE A 205 18.53 0.08 -7.67
C PHE A 205 19.26 1.41 -7.66
N THR A 206 19.16 2.20 -6.58
CA THR A 206 19.96 3.42 -6.43
C THR A 206 21.45 3.07 -6.47
N ARG A 207 21.88 2.09 -5.66
CA ARG A 207 23.27 1.63 -5.62
C ARG A 207 23.76 1.11 -6.99
N PHE A 208 22.91 0.38 -7.71
CA PHE A 208 23.21 -0.09 -9.07
C PHE A 208 23.35 1.07 -10.07
N THR A 209 22.42 2.04 -10.04
CA THR A 209 22.49 3.21 -10.93
C THR A 209 23.75 4.04 -10.69
N GLU A 210 24.16 4.17 -9.43
CA GLU A 210 25.39 4.88 -9.05
C GLU A 210 26.66 4.11 -9.45
N SER A 211 26.69 2.78 -9.27
CA SER A 211 27.88 1.97 -9.60
C SER A 211 28.11 1.85 -11.10
N GLU A 212 27.05 1.69 -11.87
CA GLU A 212 27.11 1.50 -13.33
C GLU A 212 27.05 2.83 -14.10
N GLY A 213 26.72 3.94 -13.44
CA GLY A 213 26.59 5.26 -14.08
C GLY A 213 25.41 5.35 -15.05
N VAL A 214 24.31 4.64 -14.76
CA VAL A 214 23.08 4.59 -15.59
C VAL A 214 21.92 5.32 -14.93
N GLY A 215 20.93 5.73 -15.74
CA GLY A 215 19.70 6.37 -15.26
C GLY A 215 18.60 5.38 -14.85
N TRP A 216 17.56 5.86 -14.16
CA TRP A 216 16.37 5.08 -13.80
C TRP A 216 15.53 4.63 -15.00
N ASP A 217 15.70 5.28 -16.15
CA ASP A 217 15.05 4.95 -17.41
C ASP A 217 15.78 3.85 -18.19
N ASP A 218 16.98 3.47 -17.75
CA ASP A 218 17.79 2.44 -18.38
C ASP A 218 17.08 1.06 -18.37
N PRO A 219 17.08 0.31 -19.48
CA PRO A 219 16.49 -1.04 -19.54
C PRO A 219 17.00 -2.01 -18.47
N TRP A 220 18.24 -1.87 -17.98
CA TRP A 220 18.77 -2.70 -16.91
C TRP A 220 17.99 -2.53 -15.61
N VAL A 221 17.62 -1.31 -15.24
CA VAL A 221 16.86 -1.04 -14.01
C VAL A 221 15.45 -1.67 -14.09
N LYS A 222 14.82 -1.64 -15.27
CA LYS A 222 13.55 -2.35 -15.51
C LYS A 222 13.71 -3.87 -15.45
N SER A 223 14.83 -4.40 -15.94
CA SER A 223 15.14 -5.83 -15.83
C SER A 223 15.30 -6.24 -14.37
N LEU A 224 15.98 -5.44 -13.55
CA LEU A 224 16.12 -5.67 -12.11
C LEU A 224 14.76 -5.61 -11.38
N ASP A 225 13.87 -4.68 -11.77
CA ASP A 225 12.51 -4.59 -11.21
C ASP A 225 11.71 -5.88 -11.43
N LEU A 226 11.88 -6.53 -12.58
CA LEU A 226 11.29 -7.84 -12.86
C LEU A 226 11.99 -8.96 -12.07
N GLU A 227 13.33 -8.97 -12.04
CA GLU A 227 14.13 -10.02 -11.38
C GLU A 227 13.92 -10.03 -9.85
N TYR A 228 13.59 -8.89 -9.25
CA TYR A 228 13.17 -8.82 -7.84
C TYR A 228 12.04 -9.78 -7.49
N HIS A 229 11.10 -9.97 -8.41
CA HIS A 229 9.92 -10.81 -8.24
C HIS A 229 10.10 -12.25 -8.78
N ASN A 230 11.30 -12.61 -9.23
CA ASN A 230 11.57 -13.98 -9.65
C ASN A 230 11.55 -14.92 -8.44
N LEU A 231 10.71 -15.96 -8.53
CA LEU A 231 10.48 -16.91 -7.43
C LEU A 231 11.54 -18.02 -7.36
N ASP A 232 12.40 -18.12 -8.37
CA ASP A 232 13.50 -19.07 -8.39
C ASP A 232 14.48 -18.78 -7.23
N PRO A 233 14.68 -19.71 -6.28
CA PRO A 233 15.57 -19.51 -5.14
C PRO A 233 17.03 -19.22 -5.50
N GLU A 234 17.51 -19.68 -6.65
CA GLU A 234 18.90 -19.51 -7.06
C GLU A 234 19.14 -18.25 -7.89
N ARG A 235 18.07 -17.63 -8.42
CA ARG A 235 18.17 -16.52 -9.36
C ARG A 235 17.51 -15.24 -8.87
N GLY A 236 16.39 -15.37 -8.17
CA GLY A 236 15.56 -14.23 -7.79
C GLY A 236 16.30 -13.25 -6.90
N LEU A 237 16.26 -11.98 -7.27
CA LEU A 237 17.04 -10.95 -6.58
C LEU A 237 16.62 -10.82 -5.10
N TYR A 238 15.31 -10.87 -4.80
CA TYR A 238 14.84 -10.90 -3.40
C TYR A 238 15.35 -12.14 -2.64
N ARG A 239 15.39 -13.31 -3.30
CA ARG A 239 15.87 -14.57 -2.70
C ARG A 239 17.36 -14.53 -2.38
N GLY A 240 18.16 -13.90 -3.23
CA GLY A 240 19.58 -13.65 -2.95
C GLY A 240 19.78 -12.79 -1.69
N LEU A 241 18.97 -11.75 -1.50
CA LEU A 241 19.02 -10.90 -0.30
C LEU A 241 18.61 -11.67 0.96
N GLU A 242 17.55 -12.49 0.86
CA GLU A 242 17.05 -13.33 1.95
C GLU A 242 18.14 -14.31 2.41
N GLN A 243 18.82 -14.98 1.47
CA GLN A 243 19.93 -15.89 1.78
C GLN A 243 21.14 -15.18 2.40
N ALA A 244 21.40 -13.93 2.00
CA ALA A 244 22.45 -13.10 2.57
C ALA A 244 22.09 -12.48 3.93
N GLY A 245 20.84 -12.65 4.41
CA GLY A 245 20.35 -12.02 5.64
C GLY A 245 20.17 -10.50 5.52
N GLY A 246 20.04 -9.97 4.29
CA GLY A 246 19.83 -8.55 4.03
C GLY A 246 18.36 -8.11 4.16
N VAL A 247 17.43 -9.06 4.22
CA VAL A 247 15.99 -8.83 4.42
C VAL A 247 15.41 -9.81 5.44
N TYR A 248 14.34 -9.41 6.13
CA TYR A 248 13.60 -10.22 7.10
C TYR A 248 12.52 -11.12 6.49
#